data_AF-A0A2S6AZR6-F1
#
_entry.id   AF-A0A2S6AZR6-F1
#
_cell.length_a   1.000
_cell.length_b   1.000
_cell.length_c   1.000
_cell.angle_alpha   90.00
_cell.angle_beta   90.00
_cell.angle_gamma   90.00
#
_symmetry.space_group_name_H-M   'P 1'
#
loop_
_entity.id
_entity.type
_entity.pdbx_description
1 polymer ?
#
loop_
_entity_poly.entity_id
_entity_poly.type
_entity_poly.pdbx_seq_one_letter_code
_entity_poly.pdbx_strand_id
1 'polypeptide(L)' 'MLTLDFPGSRTLIDAIDAAVAKPTTHELTDSLRNSLCKLIRDKAVTLPDCVFEANAEHYARRELYRS' A
#
# COMPACT_ATOMS: atom_id res chain seq x y z
N MET A 1 5.66 -11.28 -5.23
CA MET A 1 7.02 -11.09 -4.70
C MET A 1 7.20 -9.62 -4.29
N LEU A 2 7.79 -9.36 -3.12
CA LEU A 2 8.13 -7.99 -2.72
C LEU A 2 9.29 -7.47 -3.58
N THR A 3 9.10 -6.30 -4.19
CA THR A 3 10.16 -5.62 -4.95
C THR A 3 11.13 -4.91 -3.99
N LEU A 4 10.62 -4.47 -2.83
CA LEU A 4 11.39 -3.89 -1.72
C LEU A 4 10.81 -4.40 -0.39
N ASP A 5 11.66 -4.84 0.54
CA ASP A 5 11.25 -5.16 1.91
C ASP A 5 11.16 -3.90 2.76
N PHE A 6 10.07 -3.75 3.51
CA PHE A 6 9.88 -2.62 4.41
C PHE A 6 8.98 -2.99 5.61
N PRO A 7 9.12 -2.30 6.76
CA PRO A 7 8.33 -2.59 7.95
C PRO A 7 6.82 -2.47 7.68
N GLY A 8 6.08 -3.53 8.02
CA GLY A 8 4.63 -3.59 7.81
C GLY A 8 4.21 -3.95 6.38
N SER A 9 5.14 -4.29 5.48
CA SER A 9 4.83 -4.68 4.08
C SER A 9 3.81 -5.82 3.99
N ARG A 10 3.94 -6.84 4.84
CA ARG A 10 2.99 -7.96 4.88
C ARG A 10 1.60 -7.52 5.31
N THR A 11 1.50 -6.69 6.36
CA THR A 11 0.24 -6.13 6.84
C THR A 11 -0.46 -5.29 5.77
N LEU A 12 0.31 -4.51 4.99
CA LEU A 12 -0.23 -3.77 3.85
C LEU A 12 -0.80 -4.71 2.78
N ILE A 13 -0.03 -5.73 2.38
CA ILE A 13 -0.45 -6.70 1.36
C ILE A 13 -1.70 -7.44 1.80
N ASP A 14 -1.72 -7.99 3.03
CA ASP A 14 -2.87 -8.72 3.55
C ASP A 14 -4.14 -7.84 3.61
N ALA A 15 -3.99 -6.54 3.94
CA ALA A 15 -5.10 -5.59 3.94
C ALA A 15 -5.65 -5.31 2.53
N ILE A 16 -4.76 -5.21 1.53
CA ILE A 16 -5.15 -5.03 0.13
C ILE A 16 -5.83 -6.30 -0.39
N ASP A 17 -5.26 -7.47 -0.15
CA ASP A 17 -5.82 -8.76 -0.55
C ASP A 17 -7.23 -8.96 0.03
N ALA A 18 -7.40 -8.65 1.33
CA ALA A 18 -8.70 -8.73 2.00
C ALA A 18 -9.73 -7.74 1.42
N ALA A 19 -9.31 -6.56 0.96
CA ALA A 19 -10.18 -5.58 0.34
C ALA A 19 -10.58 -5.97 -1.10
N VAL A 20 -9.63 -6.49 -1.88
CA VAL A 20 -9.88 -6.93 -3.27
C VAL A 20 -10.77 -8.17 -3.31
N ALA A 21 -10.77 -8.99 -2.26
CA ALA A 21 -11.67 -10.14 -2.13
C ALA A 21 -13.14 -9.77 -1.88
N LYS A 22 -13.51 -8.49 -1.73
CA LYS A 22 -14.90 -8.07 -1.53
C LYS A 22 -15.74 -8.28 -2.80
N PRO A 23 -17.02 -8.66 -2.67
CA PRO A 23 -17.82 -9.13 -3.80
C PRO A 23 -18.32 -8.00 -4.71
N THR A 24 -18.33 -6.75 -4.23
CA THR A 24 -18.78 -5.59 -5.01
C THR A 24 -17.75 -4.48 -5.05
N THR A 25 -17.80 -3.67 -6.12
CA THR A 25 -16.94 -2.49 -6.26
C THR A 25 -17.09 -1.51 -5.09
N HIS A 26 -18.31 -1.33 -4.60
CA HIS A 26 -18.56 -0.42 -3.47
C HIS A 26 -17.90 -0.94 -2.20
N GLU A 27 -18.11 -2.21 -1.84
CA GLU A 27 -17.49 -2.81 -0.66
C GLU A 27 -15.96 -2.88 -0.77
N LEU A 28 -15.43 -3.18 -1.96
CA LEU A 28 -13.99 -3.17 -2.22
C LEU A 28 -13.40 -1.79 -1.97
N THR A 29 -13.95 -0.75 -2.60
CA THR A 29 -13.39 0.60 -2.53
C THR A 29 -13.51 1.20 -1.12
N ASP A 30 -14.62 0.93 -0.41
CA ASP A 30 -14.78 1.34 0.99
C ASP A 30 -13.81 0.58 1.91
N SER A 31 -13.72 -0.74 1.78
CA SER A 31 -12.79 -1.58 2.57
C SER A 31 -11.33 -1.16 2.34
N LEU A 32 -10.94 -0.90 1.09
CA LEU A 32 -9.60 -0.48 0.71
C LEU A 32 -9.28 0.88 1.33
N ARG A 33 -10.15 1.87 1.15
CA ARG A 33 -9.99 3.21 1.71
C ARG A 33 -9.81 3.16 3.22
N ASN A 34 -10.72 2.49 3.92
CA ASN A 34 -10.73 2.44 5.39
C ASN A 34 -9.48 1.75 5.93
N SER A 35 -9.05 0.66 5.30
CA SER A 35 -7.84 -0.07 5.68
C SER A 35 -6.58 0.76 5.47
N LEU A 36 -6.41 1.39 4.31
CA LEU A 36 -5.24 2.23 4.03
C LEU A 36 -5.17 3.45 4.96
N CYS A 37 -6.30 4.15 5.17
CA CYS A 37 -6.37 5.27 6.10
C CYS A 37 -6.04 4.85 7.54
N LYS A 38 -6.44 3.65 7.97
CA LYS A 38 -6.09 3.12 9.29
C LYS A 38 -4.59 2.84 9.39
N LEU A 39 -4.00 2.12 8.43
CA LEU A 39 -2.57 1.80 8.43
C LEU A 39 -1.68 3.04 8.49
N ILE A 40 -2.05 4.11 7.78
CA ILE A 40 -1.35 5.39 7.80
C ILE A 40 -1.45 6.06 9.18
N ARG A 41 -2.66 6.14 9.75
CA ARG A 41 -2.88 6.77 11.07
C ARG A 41 -2.16 6.04 12.19
N ASP A 42 -2.18 4.72 12.15
CA ASP A 42 -1.55 3.86 13.15
C ASP A 42 -0.03 3.75 12.95
N LYS A 43 0.52 4.33 11.86
CA LYS A 43 1.91 4.17 11.42
C LYS A 43 2.33 2.70 11.36
N ALA A 44 1.39 1.82 10.99
CA ALA A 44 1.58 0.38 10.94
C ALA A 44 2.47 -0.07 9.76
N VAL A 45 2.75 0.85 8.83
CA VAL A 45 3.60 0.63 7.65
C VAL A 45 4.57 1.80 7.53
N THR A 46 5.85 1.50 7.34
CA THR A 46 6.87 2.49 7.01
C THR A 46 7.36 2.21 5.60
N LEU A 47 7.17 3.16 4.68
CA LEU A 47 7.63 3.00 3.29
C LEU A 47 9.15 3.12 3.21
N PRO A 48 9.81 2.47 2.23
CA PRO A 48 11.24 2.64 2.00
C PRO A 48 11.60 4.12 1.77
N ASP A 49 12.77 4.54 2.24
CA ASP A 49 13.25 5.93 2.08
C ASP A 49 13.25 6.40 0.63
N CYS A 50 13.60 5.50 -0.29
CA CYS A 50 13.61 5.79 -1.71
C CYS A 50 12.24 6.27 -2.21
N VAL A 51 11.12 5.87 -1.60
CA VAL A 51 9.77 6.32 -1.98
C VAL A 51 9.62 7.83 -1.85
N PHE A 52 10.28 8.44 -0.86
CA PHE A 52 10.18 9.86 -0.56
C PHE A 52 11.14 10.73 -1.38
N GLU A 53 12.07 10.13 -2.13
CA GLU A 53 13.00 10.87 -2.97
C GLU A 53 12.26 11.46 -4.19
N ALA A 54 12.39 12.77 -4.42
CA ALA A 54 11.83 13.41 -5.60
C ALA A 54 12.65 13.09 -6.86
N ASN A 55 11.96 12.92 -7.99
CA ASN A 55 12.60 12.97 -9.31
C ASN A 55 12.42 14.38 -9.89
N ALA A 56 13.49 14.95 -10.43
CA ALA A 56 13.50 16.34 -10.87
C ALA A 56 12.70 16.60 -12.16
N GLU A 57 12.52 15.58 -13.00
CA GLU A 57 11.94 15.72 -14.35
C GLU A 57 10.49 15.25 -14.42
N HIS A 58 10.09 14.32 -13.55
CA HIS A 58 8.76 13.72 -13.59
C HIS A 58 8.26 13.23 -12.23
N TYR A 59 6.97 12.90 -12.16
CA TYR A 59 6.41 12.22 -11.01
C TYR A 59 7.04 10.83 -10.84
N ALA A 60 7.65 10.57 -9.69
CA ALA A 60 8.30 9.31 -9.41
C ALA A 60 7.27 8.22 -9.03
N ARG A 61 7.30 7.10 -9.74
CA ARG A 61 6.54 5.89 -9.39
C ARG A 61 7.52 4.78 -9.08
N ARG A 62 7.36 4.15 -7.91
CA ARG A 62 8.22 3.06 -7.44
C ARG A 62 7.36 1.85 -7.17
N GLU A 63 7.71 0.73 -7.77
CA GLU A 63 7.03 -0.53 -7.51
C GLU A 63 7.47 -1.07 -6.14
N LEU A 64 6.49 -1.35 -5.28
CA LEU A 64 6.72 -1.89 -3.93
C LEU A 64 6.49 -3.41 -3.88
N TYR A 65 5.50 -3.87 -4.62
CA TYR A 65 5.04 -5.25 -4.62
C TYR A 65 4.33 -5.58 -5.94
N ARG A 66 4.47 -6.83 -6.38
CA ARG A 66 3.73 -7.42 -7.48
C ARG A 66 3.35 -8.85 -7.14
N SER A 67 2.08 -9.24 -7.30
CA SER A 67 1.58 -10.60 -7.08
C SER A 67 2.02 -11.55 -8.18
#